data_AF-A0A022QAC5-F1
#
_entry.id   AF-A0A022QAC5-F1
#
_cell.length_a   1.000
_cell.length_b   1.000
_cell.length_c   1.000
_cell.angle_alpha   90.00
_cell.angle_beta   90.00
_cell.angle_gamma   90.00
#
_symmetry.space_group_name_H-M   'P 1'
#
loop_
_entity.id
_entity.type
_entity.pdbx_description
1 polymer ?
#
loop_
_entity_poly.entity_id
_entity_poly.type
_entity_poly.pdbx_seq_one_letter_code
_entity_poly.pdbx_strand_id
1 'polypeptide(L)'
;MADEYKRRNADITNLKCAGFEVDMVDNRLQEFSVKFHGPRGTNYEGGVWSVNVFLASDYPVMYPILQFSDKIYHPNISYATGTVCVNVLRQAWKNGHDLKLLFGTFLPQLLKEPNVDRPFNLEAANLMKNDPSAYEQKVRDETEEHAKPAAVNAAAEETAESTD
;
A
#
# COMPACT_ATOMS: atom_id res chain seq x y z
N MET A 1 20.46 -15.93 -5.89
CA MET A 1 21.40 -14.77 -5.89
C MET A 1 21.33 -13.95 -7.18
N ALA A 2 21.98 -14.34 -8.30
CA ALA A 2 22.01 -13.49 -9.51
C ALA A 2 20.65 -13.36 -10.23
N ASP A 3 19.87 -14.44 -10.28
CA ASP A 3 18.57 -14.43 -10.97
C ASP A 3 17.47 -13.74 -10.14
N GLU A 4 17.54 -13.83 -8.81
CA GLU A 4 16.66 -13.07 -7.90
C GLU A 4 16.91 -11.56 -8.01
N TYR A 5 18.18 -11.13 -8.07
CA TYR A 5 18.56 -9.74 -8.28
C TYR A 5 18.01 -9.22 -9.62
N LYS A 6 18.21 -9.97 -10.71
CA LYS A 6 17.67 -9.65 -12.03
C LYS A 6 16.15 -9.52 -11.99
N ARG A 7 15.46 -10.44 -11.29
CA ARG A 7 14.00 -10.43 -11.18
C ARG A 7 13.48 -9.19 -10.45
N ARG A 8 14.04 -8.86 -9.27
CA ARG A 8 13.65 -7.65 -8.52
C ARG A 8 13.87 -6.39 -9.33
N ASN A 9 15.05 -6.25 -9.94
CA ASN A 9 15.38 -5.09 -10.75
C ASN A 9 14.45 -4.93 -11.96
N ALA A 10 14.14 -6.04 -12.66
CA ALA A 10 13.21 -6.03 -13.78
C ALA A 10 11.81 -5.61 -13.35
N ASP A 11 11.28 -6.15 -12.25
CA ASP A 11 9.93 -5.82 -11.78
C ASP A 11 9.82 -4.36 -11.32
N ILE A 12 10.84 -3.82 -10.63
CA ILE A 12 10.90 -2.40 -10.25
C ILE A 12 11.00 -1.50 -11.49
N THR A 13 11.79 -1.90 -12.48
CA THR A 13 11.89 -1.17 -13.76
C THR A 13 10.54 -1.18 -14.49
N ASN A 14 9.86 -2.32 -14.53
CA ASN A 14 8.55 -2.46 -15.16
C ASN A 14 7.48 -1.60 -14.48
N LEU A 15 7.51 -1.49 -13.14
CA LEU A 15 6.65 -0.56 -12.40
C LEU A 15 6.88 0.89 -12.87
N LYS A 16 8.14 1.34 -12.90
CA LYS A 16 8.50 2.69 -13.37
C LYS A 16 8.07 2.92 -14.82
N CYS A 17 8.33 1.97 -15.71
CA CYS A 17 7.90 2.03 -17.10
C CYS A 17 6.37 2.05 -17.28
N ALA A 18 5.62 1.46 -16.34
CA ALA A 18 4.16 1.52 -16.32
C ALA A 18 3.61 2.86 -15.79
N GLY A 19 4.48 3.81 -15.42
CA GLY A 19 4.12 5.15 -14.99
C GLY A 19 3.89 5.29 -13.47
N PHE A 20 4.22 4.27 -12.68
CA PHE A 20 4.19 4.40 -11.22
C PHE A 20 5.39 5.22 -10.73
N GLU A 21 5.14 6.17 -9.83
CA GLU A 21 6.18 6.92 -9.13
C GLU A 21 6.78 6.02 -8.04
N VAL A 22 8.04 5.63 -8.21
CA VAL A 22 8.75 4.67 -7.34
C VAL A 22 10.00 5.31 -6.76
N ASP A 23 10.06 5.42 -5.43
CA ASP A 23 11.19 5.96 -4.68
C ASP A 23 11.97 4.82 -4.03
N MET A 24 13.29 4.80 -4.26
CA MET A 24 14.16 3.73 -3.75
C MET A 24 14.66 4.09 -2.35
N VAL A 25 14.53 3.17 -1.39
CA VAL A 25 15.09 3.34 -0.04
C VAL A 25 16.52 2.78 -0.02
N ASP A 26 17.51 3.62 0.31
CA ASP A 26 18.93 3.27 0.41
C ASP A 26 19.53 2.52 -0.80
N ASN A 27 18.95 2.68 -2.00
CA ASN A 27 19.31 1.92 -3.21
C ASN A 27 19.23 0.39 -3.06
N ARG A 28 18.43 -0.12 -2.12
CA ARG A 28 18.23 -1.56 -1.91
C ARG A 28 17.03 -2.04 -2.73
N LEU A 29 17.22 -3.09 -3.55
CA LEU A 29 16.13 -3.68 -4.33
C LEU A 29 15.08 -4.45 -3.49
N GLN A 30 15.29 -4.55 -2.19
CA GLN A 30 14.39 -5.24 -1.25
C GLN A 30 13.31 -4.32 -0.72
N GLU A 31 13.53 -3.01 -0.73
CA GLU A 31 12.65 -2.03 -0.11
C GLU A 31 12.59 -0.76 -0.95
N PHE A 32 11.39 -0.36 -1.30
CA PHE A 32 11.10 0.86 -2.05
C PHE A 32 9.67 1.29 -1.77
N SER A 33 9.34 2.55 -2.00
CA SER A 33 7.98 3.04 -1.90
C SER A 33 7.40 3.34 -3.28
N VAL A 34 6.09 3.23 -3.38
CA VAL A 34 5.33 3.57 -4.57
C VAL A 34 4.22 4.53 -4.18
N LYS A 35 4.15 5.66 -4.87
CA LYS A 35 3.05 6.61 -4.66
C LYS A 35 1.75 6.03 -5.22
N PHE A 36 0.73 6.00 -4.38
CA PHE A 36 -0.56 5.40 -4.67
C PHE A 36 -1.66 6.45 -4.57
N HIS A 37 -2.41 6.61 -5.65
CA HIS A 37 -3.55 7.51 -5.72
C HIS A 37 -4.84 6.75 -5.43
N GLY A 38 -5.67 7.32 -4.55
CA GLY A 38 -6.99 6.81 -4.24
C GLY A 38 -7.83 6.56 -5.50
N PRO A 39 -8.45 5.38 -5.66
CA PRO A 39 -9.21 5.06 -6.85
C PRO A 39 -10.45 5.96 -7.00
N ARG A 40 -10.74 6.36 -8.25
CA ARG A 40 -11.93 7.15 -8.55
C ARG A 40 -13.22 6.38 -8.26
N GLY A 41 -14.25 7.09 -7.83
CA GLY A 41 -15.54 6.53 -7.44
C GLY A 41 -15.51 5.76 -6.13
N THR A 42 -14.48 5.96 -5.29
CA THR A 42 -14.38 5.37 -3.95
C THR A 42 -14.27 6.49 -2.91
N ASN A 43 -14.50 6.15 -1.63
CA ASN A 43 -14.32 7.11 -0.53
C ASN A 43 -12.86 7.52 -0.29
N TYR A 44 -11.92 6.86 -0.97
CA TYR A 44 -10.49 7.17 -0.93
C TYR A 44 -10.07 8.14 -2.05
N GLU A 45 -10.98 8.50 -2.97
CA GLU A 45 -10.69 9.38 -4.10
C GLU A 45 -10.06 10.71 -3.64
N GLY A 46 -9.03 11.16 -4.36
CA GLY A 46 -8.30 12.39 -4.03
C GLY A 46 -7.16 12.18 -3.02
N GLY A 47 -7.18 11.09 -2.26
CA GLY A 47 -6.08 10.71 -1.38
C GLY A 47 -4.83 10.29 -2.14
N VAL A 48 -3.67 10.58 -1.56
CA VAL A 48 -2.35 10.19 -2.06
C VAL A 48 -1.55 9.63 -0.90
N TRP A 49 -1.06 8.40 -1.05
CA TRP A 49 -0.26 7.70 -0.04
C TRP A 49 1.09 7.28 -0.61
N SER A 50 2.11 7.22 0.24
CA SER A 50 3.31 6.43 -0.03
C SER A 50 3.13 5.00 0.48
N VAL A 51 3.23 4.00 -0.40
CA VAL A 51 3.11 2.58 -0.04
C VAL A 51 4.49 1.91 -0.10
N ASN A 52 5.00 1.53 1.05
CA ASN A 52 6.25 0.78 1.19
C ASN A 52 6.04 -0.67 0.74
N VAL A 53 6.99 -1.15 -0.05
CA VAL A 53 7.02 -2.50 -0.61
C VAL A 53 8.26 -3.21 -0.11
N PHE A 54 8.06 -4.36 0.53
CA PHE A 54 9.15 -5.21 0.99
C PHE A 54 9.17 -6.53 0.21
N LEU A 55 10.30 -6.80 -0.45
CA LEU A 55 10.56 -8.02 -1.19
C LEU A 55 11.47 -8.93 -0.36
N ALA A 56 10.90 -9.99 0.19
CA ALA A 56 11.62 -11.00 0.97
C ALA A 56 12.72 -11.70 0.14
N SER A 57 13.62 -12.41 0.84
CA SER A 57 14.75 -13.11 0.21
C SER A 57 14.32 -14.13 -0.85
N ASP A 58 13.16 -14.76 -0.66
CA ASP A 58 12.55 -15.78 -1.51
C ASP A 58 11.52 -15.23 -2.51
N TYR A 59 11.45 -13.91 -2.69
CA TYR A 59 10.74 -13.29 -3.80
C TYR A 59 11.25 -13.83 -5.16
N PRO A 60 10.38 -14.18 -6.14
CA PRO A 60 8.92 -13.94 -6.19
C PRO A 60 8.05 -15.13 -5.74
N VAL A 61 8.63 -16.17 -5.14
CA VAL A 61 7.86 -17.30 -4.59
C VAL A 61 6.97 -16.81 -3.45
N MET A 62 7.53 -15.98 -2.57
CA MET A 62 6.74 -15.23 -1.60
C MET A 62 6.21 -13.92 -2.19
N TYR A 63 5.04 -13.53 -1.68
CA TYR A 63 4.38 -12.29 -2.04
C TYR A 63 5.11 -11.06 -1.44
N PRO A 64 5.06 -9.91 -2.11
CA PRO A 64 5.48 -8.63 -1.52
C PRO A 64 4.63 -8.27 -0.31
N ILE A 65 5.26 -7.69 0.72
CA ILE A 65 4.53 -7.06 1.82
C ILE A 65 4.28 -5.60 1.44
N LEU A 66 3.05 -5.13 1.66
CA LEU A 66 2.65 -3.75 1.40
C LEU A 66 2.29 -3.05 2.71
N GLN A 67 2.77 -1.83 2.88
CA GLN A 67 2.50 -1.00 4.05
C GLN A 67 2.27 0.45 3.63
N PHE A 68 1.11 1.01 3.96
CA PHE A 68 0.84 2.43 3.80
C PHE A 68 1.66 3.22 4.84
N SER A 69 2.39 4.23 4.39
CA SER A 69 3.18 5.10 5.27
C SER A 69 2.26 6.04 6.05
N ASP A 70 1.30 6.65 5.36
CA ASP A 70 0.27 7.48 5.98
C ASP A 70 -0.92 6.63 6.42
N LYS A 71 -1.71 7.17 7.36
CA LYS A 71 -2.88 6.47 7.88
C LYS A 71 -3.92 6.23 6.77
N ILE A 72 -4.55 5.06 6.83
CA ILE A 72 -5.67 4.69 5.98
C ILE A 72 -6.67 3.85 6.79
N TYR A 73 -7.93 4.27 6.77
CA TYR A 73 -9.01 3.56 7.45
C TYR A 73 -9.64 2.54 6.50
N HIS A 74 -9.36 1.25 6.71
CA HIS A 74 -9.84 0.17 5.83
C HIS A 74 -9.91 -1.18 6.58
N PRO A 75 -10.95 -2.03 6.36
CA PRO A 75 -11.11 -3.31 7.04
C PRO A 75 -9.92 -4.28 6.94
N ASN A 76 -9.20 -4.28 5.82
CA ASN A 76 -8.04 -5.17 5.59
C ASN A 76 -6.67 -4.51 5.77
N ILE A 77 -6.59 -3.30 6.33
CA ILE A 77 -5.33 -2.59 6.56
C ILE A 77 -5.24 -2.26 8.04
N SER A 78 -4.08 -2.54 8.65
CA SER A 78 -3.83 -2.15 10.03
C SER A 78 -3.86 -0.63 10.15
N TYR A 79 -4.74 -0.08 10.97
CA TYR A 79 -4.78 1.37 11.20
C TYR A 79 -3.53 1.89 11.94
N ALA A 80 -2.93 1.04 12.78
CA ALA A 80 -1.75 1.41 13.57
C ALA A 80 -0.45 1.40 12.75
N THR A 81 -0.32 0.50 11.79
CA THR A 81 0.93 0.29 11.06
C THR A 81 0.83 0.53 9.56
N GLY A 82 -0.38 0.63 9.00
CA GLY A 82 -0.61 0.69 7.54
C GLY A 82 -0.39 -0.62 6.81
N THR A 83 -0.06 -1.72 7.50
CA THR A 83 0.23 -3.02 6.88
C THR A 83 -1.04 -3.61 6.26
N VAL A 84 -0.96 -3.98 4.98
CA VAL A 84 -2.04 -4.68 4.28
C VAL A 84 -2.09 -6.14 4.75
N CYS A 85 -3.29 -6.65 5.02
CA CYS A 85 -3.47 -7.99 5.53
C CYS A 85 -2.88 -9.05 4.59
N VAL A 86 -1.97 -9.87 5.14
CA VAL A 86 -1.32 -10.99 4.44
C VAL A 86 -2.33 -11.96 3.80
N ASN A 87 -3.50 -12.14 4.40
CA ASN A 87 -4.49 -13.10 3.88
C ASN A 87 -5.06 -12.68 2.53
N VAL A 88 -5.28 -11.38 2.29
CA VAL A 88 -5.76 -10.89 0.99
C VAL A 88 -4.61 -10.79 -0.02
N LEU A 89 -3.41 -10.40 0.42
CA LEU A 89 -2.21 -10.36 -0.44
C LEU A 89 -1.85 -11.75 -0.99
N ARG A 90 -1.85 -12.77 -0.12
CA ARG A 90 -1.55 -14.16 -0.50
C ARG A 90 -2.52 -14.71 -1.55
N GLN A 91 -3.78 -14.26 -1.54
CA GLN A 91 -4.77 -14.68 -2.53
C GLN A 91 -4.53 -14.01 -3.88
N ALA A 92 -4.14 -12.73 -3.87
CA ALA A 92 -3.91 -11.93 -5.08
C ALA A 92 -2.56 -12.20 -5.77
N TRP A 93 -1.56 -12.69 -5.03
CA TRP A 93 -0.23 -12.96 -5.59
C TRP A 93 -0.04 -14.41 -6.06
N LYS A 94 0.57 -14.56 -7.23
CA LYS A 94 1.06 -15.85 -7.76
C LYS A 94 2.47 -15.65 -8.29
N ASN A 95 3.30 -16.69 -8.18
CA ASN A 95 4.62 -16.69 -8.78
C ASN A 95 4.48 -16.50 -10.31
N GLY A 96 5.02 -15.40 -10.84
CA GLY A 96 4.84 -14.98 -12.22
C GLY A 96 4.03 -13.69 -12.40
N HIS A 97 3.31 -13.23 -11.38
CA HIS A 97 2.68 -11.91 -11.41
C HIS A 97 3.73 -10.79 -11.47
N ASP A 98 3.35 -9.68 -12.09
CA ASP A 98 4.10 -8.43 -12.14
C ASP A 98 3.67 -7.55 -10.96
N LEU A 99 4.61 -6.83 -10.34
CA LEU A 99 4.32 -5.92 -9.23
C LEU A 99 3.29 -4.85 -9.61
N LYS A 100 3.20 -4.45 -10.90
CA LYS A 100 2.18 -3.50 -11.35
C LYS A 100 0.75 -3.99 -11.11
N LEU A 101 0.52 -5.30 -11.01
CA LEU A 101 -0.79 -5.85 -10.67
C LEU A 101 -1.21 -5.45 -9.25
N LEU A 102 -0.25 -5.30 -8.33
CA LEU A 102 -0.55 -4.89 -6.95
C LEU A 102 -1.13 -3.48 -6.91
N PHE A 103 -0.54 -2.55 -7.66
CA PHE A 103 -0.93 -1.14 -7.67
C PHE A 103 -2.03 -0.79 -8.67
N GLY A 104 -1.99 -1.41 -9.86
CA GLY A 104 -2.94 -1.14 -10.94
C GLY A 104 -4.24 -1.91 -10.83
N THR A 105 -4.34 -2.93 -9.96
CA THR A 105 -5.53 -3.79 -9.90
C THR A 105 -5.88 -4.18 -8.48
N PHE A 106 -4.97 -4.83 -7.75
CA PHE A 106 -5.28 -5.38 -6.44
C PHE A 106 -5.64 -4.32 -5.39
N LEU A 107 -4.80 -3.31 -5.16
CA LEU A 107 -5.10 -2.25 -4.19
C LEU A 107 -6.37 -1.47 -4.57
N PRO A 108 -6.57 -1.03 -5.83
CA PRO A 108 -7.82 -0.39 -6.23
C PRO A 108 -9.06 -1.25 -5.96
N GLN A 109 -8.99 -2.55 -6.28
CA GLN A 109 -10.11 -3.46 -6.05
C GLN A 109 -10.33 -3.69 -4.55
N LEU A 110 -9.27 -3.82 -3.76
CA LEU A 110 -9.35 -4.02 -2.32
C LEU A 110 -10.05 -2.83 -1.65
N LEU A 111 -9.67 -1.60 -2.02
CA LEU A 111 -10.29 -0.39 -1.47
C LEU A 111 -11.76 -0.21 -1.89
N LYS A 112 -12.13 -0.71 -3.07
CA LYS A 112 -13.51 -0.68 -3.54
C LYS A 112 -14.38 -1.76 -2.86
N GLU A 113 -13.81 -2.95 -2.69
CA GLU A 113 -14.52 -4.14 -2.18
C GLU A 113 -13.69 -4.81 -1.08
N PRO A 114 -13.79 -4.31 0.17
CA PRO A 114 -13.08 -4.89 1.31
C PRO A 114 -13.52 -6.35 1.58
N ASN A 115 -12.57 -7.21 1.94
CA ASN A 115 -12.88 -8.56 2.41
C ASN A 115 -13.22 -8.51 3.91
N VAL A 116 -14.50 -8.62 4.25
CA VAL A 116 -14.98 -8.52 5.64
C VAL A 116 -15.08 -9.87 6.37
N ASP A 117 -14.73 -11.00 5.74
CA ASP A 117 -14.81 -12.32 6.39
C ASP A 117 -13.73 -12.49 7.47
N ARG A 118 -12.56 -11.88 7.25
CA ARG A 118 -11.42 -11.88 8.19
C ARG A 118 -10.75 -10.50 8.18
N PRO A 119 -11.38 -9.49 8.80
CA PRO A 119 -10.85 -8.14 8.81
C PRO A 119 -9.59 -8.08 9.67
N PHE A 120 -8.67 -7.21 9.26
CA PHE A 120 -7.50 -6.88 10.06
C PHE A 120 -7.77 -5.70 11.00
N ASN A 121 -8.62 -4.77 10.54
CA ASN A 121 -9.20 -3.71 11.35
C ASN A 121 -10.67 -4.04 11.64
N LEU A 122 -10.93 -4.56 12.84
CA LEU A 122 -12.27 -4.94 13.30
C LEU A 122 -13.19 -3.73 13.45
N GLU A 123 -12.67 -2.56 13.83
CA GLU A 123 -13.45 -1.34 14.01
C GLU A 123 -14.02 -0.87 12.66
N ALA A 124 -13.16 -0.79 11.64
CA ALA A 124 -13.57 -0.44 10.29
C ALA A 124 -14.61 -1.43 9.74
N ALA A 125 -14.40 -2.74 9.92
CA ALA A 125 -15.33 -3.76 9.46
C ALA A 125 -16.70 -3.68 10.17
N ASN A 126 -16.70 -3.45 11.49
CA ASN A 126 -17.93 -3.33 12.26
C ASN A 126 -18.70 -2.06 11.89
N LEU A 127 -18.01 -0.92 11.71
CA LEU A 127 -18.63 0.33 11.29
C LEU A 127 -19.23 0.18 9.89
N MET A 128 -18.48 -0.37 8.93
CA MET A 128 -18.97 -0.64 7.58
C MET A 128 -20.22 -1.51 7.57
N LYS A 129 -20.31 -2.50 8.46
CA LYS A 129 -21.46 -3.39 8.56
C LYS A 129 -22.69 -2.75 9.22
N ASN A 130 -22.47 -2.00 10.30
CA ASN A 130 -23.55 -1.52 11.16
C ASN A 130 -24.08 -0.14 10.73
N ASP A 131 -23.19 0.71 10.20
CA ASP A 131 -23.51 2.04 9.70
C ASP A 131 -22.62 2.39 8.50
N PRO A 132 -22.99 1.94 7.28
CA PRO A 132 -22.23 2.21 6.07
C PRO A 132 -22.01 3.71 5.84
N SER A 133 -23.00 4.55 6.12
CA SER A 133 -22.90 6.00 5.92
C SER A 133 -21.83 6.62 6.83
N ALA A 134 -21.80 6.23 8.10
CA ALA A 134 -20.76 6.67 9.03
C ALA A 134 -19.38 6.14 8.65
N TYR A 135 -19.29 4.89 8.15
CA TYR A 135 -18.04 4.34 7.62
C TYR A 135 -17.52 5.17 6.44
N GLU A 136 -18.36 5.43 5.45
CA GLU A 136 -17.98 6.22 4.28
C GLU A 136 -17.51 7.63 4.67
N GLN A 137 -18.22 8.28 5.61
CA GLN A 137 -17.81 9.59 6.12
C GLN A 137 -16.46 9.52 6.82
N LYS A 138 -16.26 8.55 7.71
CA LYS A 138 -15.00 8.37 8.43
C LYS A 138 -13.82 8.12 7.48
N VAL A 139 -14.03 7.33 6.41
CA VAL A 139 -13.00 7.11 5.38
C VAL A 139 -12.63 8.41 4.66
N ARG A 140 -13.62 9.23 4.30
CA ARG A 140 -13.38 10.52 3.65
C ARG A 140 -12.62 11.47 4.58
N ASP A 141 -13.06 11.60 5.83
CA ASP A 141 -12.41 12.46 6.83
C ASP A 141 -10.94 12.06 7.04
N GLU A 142 -10.65 10.77 7.20
CA GLU A 142 -9.28 10.25 7.39
C GLU A 142 -8.41 10.45 6.13
N THR A 143 -9.01 10.27 4.95
CA THR A 143 -8.32 10.50 3.67
C THR A 143 -7.97 11.98 3.52
N GLU A 144 -8.92 12.87 3.80
CA GLU A 144 -8.71 14.31 3.76
C GLU A 144 -7.72 14.78 4.83
N GLU A 145 -7.64 14.13 5.98
CA GLU A 145 -6.71 14.53 7.05
C GLU A 145 -5.28 14.05 6.78
N HIS A 146 -5.11 12.80 6.36
CA HIS A 146 -3.82 12.12 6.39
C HIS A 146 -3.20 11.83 5.01
N ALA A 147 -3.97 11.79 3.93
CA ALA A 147 -3.51 11.33 2.62
C ALA A 147 -3.27 12.49 1.63
N LYS A 148 -2.53 13.53 2.05
CA LYS A 148 -2.27 14.72 1.21
C LYS A 148 -0.90 14.64 0.52
N PRO A 149 -0.79 15.16 -0.72
CA PRO A 149 0.48 15.24 -1.46
C PRO A 149 1.64 15.95 -0.71
N ALA A 150 1.34 16.82 0.25
CA ALA A 150 2.34 17.56 1.03
C ALA A 150 2.93 16.77 2.20
N ALA A 151 2.22 15.75 2.72
CA ALA A 151 2.69 14.92 3.84
C ALA A 151 3.83 13.97 3.41
N VAL A 152 3.88 13.61 2.13
CA VAL A 152 4.86 12.67 1.56
C VAL A 152 6.31 13.19 1.62
N ASN A 153 6.50 14.51 1.76
CA ASN A 153 7.82 15.13 1.86
C ASN A 153 8.29 15.36 3.31
N ALA A 154 7.40 15.32 4.30
CA ALA A 154 7.73 15.70 5.68
C ALA A 154 8.48 14.59 6.45
N ALA A 155 8.18 13.31 6.17
CA ALA A 155 8.84 12.19 6.84
C ALA A 155 10.30 11.96 6.38
N ALA A 156 10.69 12.51 5.23
CA ALA A 156 12.06 12.44 4.74
C ALA A 156 13.00 13.44 5.44
N GLU A 157 12.47 14.52 6.01
CA GLU A 157 13.27 15.55 6.69
C GLU A 157 13.52 15.22 8.17
N GLU A 158 12.63 14.52 8.87
CA GLU A 158 12.80 14.21 10.30
C GLU A 158 13.89 13.15 10.60
N THR A 159 14.37 12.40 9.61
CA THR A 159 15.48 11.44 9.81
C THR A 159 16.87 12.03 9.62
N ALA A 160 16.96 13.29 9.17
CA ALA A 160 18.23 13.97 8.92
C ALA A 160 18.74 14.81 10.11
N GLU A 161 17.94 15.01 11.16
CA GLU A 161 18.23 15.99 12.22
C GLU A 161 18.50 15.37 13.61
N SER A 162 18.82 14.07 13.71
CA SER A 162 19.15 13.41 14.99
C SER A 162 20.56 12.79 15.08
N THR A 163 21.53 13.35 14.38
CA THR A 163 22.96 13.08 14.65
C THR A 163 23.69 14.40 14.85
N ASP A 164 23.74 14.85 16.10
CA ASP A 164 24.82 15.66 16.66
C ASP A 164 25.46 14.87 17.81
#